data_AF-A0A3D6C1W7-F1
#
_entry.id   AF-A0A3D6C1W7-F1
#
_cell.length_a   1.000
_cell.length_b   1.000
_cell.length_c   1.000
_cell.angle_alpha   90.00
_cell.angle_beta   90.00
_cell.angle_gamma   90.00
#
_symmetry.space_group_name_H-M   'P 1'
#
loop_
_entity.id
_entity.type
_entity.pdbx_description
1 polymer ?
#
loop_
_entity_poly.entity_id
_entity_poly.type
_entity_poly.pdbx_seq_one_letter_code
_entity_poly.pdbx_strand_id
1 'polypeptide(L)'
;MKAVQAEYTTDPKEIKIKENAEIEEWPAVCRKFEDDVERVCDVDHIPGYTGLYQCFDEKNNKTYYLVNEDKNLFRMRRKNFLDNIGYTD
;
A
#
# COMPACT_ATOMS: atom_id res chain seq x y z
N MET A 1 8.68 -4.28 7.59
CA MET A 1 8.01 -3.49 6.53
C MET A 1 7.08 -2.54 7.25
N LYS A 2 7.13 -1.24 6.97
CA LYS A 2 6.35 -0.25 7.73
C LYS A 2 5.02 -0.01 7.05
N ALA A 3 3.97 0.20 7.83
CA ALA A 3 2.65 0.55 7.37
C ALA A 3 2.11 1.77 8.12
N VAL A 4 1.23 2.54 7.49
CA VAL A 4 0.52 3.64 8.12
C VAL A 4 -0.91 3.71 7.57
N GLN A 5 -1.88 4.03 8.41
CA GLN A 5 -3.26 4.21 7.95
C GLN A 5 -3.35 5.35 6.94
N ALA A 6 -4.16 5.12 5.92
CA ALA A 6 -4.39 6.05 4.84
C ALA A 6 -5.88 6.26 4.62
N GLU A 7 -6.19 7.41 4.03
CA GLU A 7 -7.47 7.72 3.44
C GLU A 7 -7.33 7.62 1.94
N TYR A 8 -8.31 6.97 1.31
CA TYR A 8 -8.34 6.79 -0.14
C TYR A 8 -9.70 7.22 -0.67
N THR A 9 -9.68 8.18 -1.59
CA THR A 9 -10.84 8.60 -2.36
C THR A 9 -10.68 8.08 -3.78
N THR A 10 -11.74 7.48 -4.32
CA THR A 10 -11.72 6.89 -5.68
C THR A 10 -12.00 7.91 -6.77
N ASP A 11 -12.70 9.00 -6.44
CA ASP A 11 -13.00 10.10 -7.36
C ASP A 11 -13.09 11.45 -6.61
N PRO A 12 -12.08 12.35 -6.72
CA PRO A 12 -10.83 12.15 -7.45
C PRO A 12 -9.98 11.06 -6.78
N LYS A 13 -9.13 10.38 -7.58
CA LYS A 13 -8.18 9.40 -7.05
C LYS A 13 -7.14 10.10 -6.18
N GLU A 14 -7.35 10.08 -4.87
CA GLU A 14 -6.51 10.79 -3.91
C GLU A 14 -6.14 9.87 -2.74
N ILE A 15 -4.85 9.83 -2.39
CA ILE A 15 -4.31 9.04 -1.28
C ILE A 15 -3.66 9.99 -0.29
N LYS A 16 -4.05 9.91 0.97
CA LYS A 16 -3.48 10.72 2.06
C LYS A 16 -3.15 9.84 3.25
N ILE A 17 -2.09 10.18 3.98
CA ILE A 17 -1.86 9.60 5.31
C ILE A 17 -2.94 10.15 6.23
N LYS A 18 -3.64 9.27 6.94
CA LYS A 18 -4.68 9.66 7.87
C LYS A 18 -4.08 10.52 8.99
N GLU A 19 -4.79 11.57 9.40
CA GLU A 19 -4.30 12.45 10.47
C GLU A 19 -4.10 11.67 11.77
N ASN A 20 -2.97 11.92 12.45
CA ASN A 20 -2.56 11.22 13.68
C ASN A 20 -2.39 9.70 13.52
N ALA A 21 -2.20 9.19 12.30
CA ALA A 21 -1.89 7.79 12.09
C ALA A 21 -0.50 7.44 12.63
N GLU A 22 -0.43 6.35 13.38
CA GLU A 22 0.83 5.79 13.85
C GLU A 22 1.44 4.86 12.81
N ILE A 23 2.77 4.78 12.83
CA ILE A 23 3.50 3.81 12.00
C ILE A 23 3.43 2.46 12.69
N GLU A 24 2.89 1.46 11.99
CA GLU A 24 2.76 0.09 12.44
C GLU A 24 3.68 -0.84 11.65
N GLU A 25 4.00 -2.00 12.21
CA GLU A 25 4.68 -3.06 11.46
C GLU A 25 3.65 -3.80 10.57
N TRP A 26 3.89 -3.82 9.27
CA TRP A 26 2.98 -4.42 8.29
C TRP A 26 2.59 -5.87 8.64
N PRO A 27 3.50 -6.77 9.06
CA PRO A 27 3.11 -8.12 9.47
C PRO A 27 2.13 -8.16 10.65
N ALA A 28 2.16 -7.18 11.55
CA ALA A 28 1.21 -7.08 12.65
C ALA A 28 -0.16 -6.59 12.15
N VAL A 29 -0.17 -5.65 11.20
CA VAL A 29 -1.38 -5.19 10.52
C VAL A 29 -2.05 -6.34 9.78
N CYS A 30 -1.31 -7.13 8.99
CA CYS A 30 -1.86 -8.30 8.29
C CYS A 30 -2.56 -9.27 9.25
N ARG A 31 -1.89 -9.64 10.35
CA ARG A 31 -2.48 -10.53 11.38
C ARG A 31 -3.74 -9.95 12.02
N LYS A 32 -3.80 -8.63 12.22
CA LYS A 32 -4.98 -7.95 12.79
C LYS A 32 -6.20 -8.07 11.88
N PHE A 33 -5.99 -8.19 10.58
CA PHE A 33 -7.03 -8.36 9.57
C PHE A 33 -7.10 -9.80 9.05
N GLU A 34 -6.63 -10.79 9.84
CA GLU A 34 -6.64 -12.22 9.46
C GLU A 34 -5.98 -12.52 8.10
N ASP A 35 -4.97 -11.74 7.72
CA ASP A 35 -4.32 -11.74 6.41
C ASP A 35 -5.27 -11.43 5.22
N ASP A 36 -6.50 -10.96 5.49
CA ASP A 36 -7.46 -10.44 4.50
C ASP A 36 -7.08 -9.01 4.08
N VAL A 37 -6.02 -8.94 3.27
CA VAL A 37 -5.44 -7.72 2.75
C VAL A 37 -5.21 -7.80 1.24
N GLU A 38 -5.58 -6.75 0.52
CA GLU A 38 -5.46 -6.68 -0.93
C GLU A 38 -4.72 -5.42 -1.37
N ARG A 39 -3.82 -5.55 -2.35
CA ARG A 39 -3.13 -4.40 -2.94
C ARG A 39 -4.09 -3.67 -3.88
N VAL A 40 -4.30 -2.38 -3.64
CA VAL A 40 -5.16 -1.51 -4.47
C VAL A 40 -4.36 -0.90 -5.62
N CYS A 41 -3.23 -0.26 -5.32
CA CYS A 41 -2.36 0.34 -6.34
C CYS A 41 -0.94 0.62 -5.83
N ASP A 42 -0.04 0.92 -6.76
CA ASP A 42 1.29 1.43 -6.45
C ASP A 42 1.21 2.90 -6.02
N VAL A 43 2.10 3.27 -5.10
CA VAL A 43 2.24 4.63 -4.59
C VAL A 43 3.67 5.10 -4.82
N ASP A 44 3.82 6.15 -5.61
CA ASP A 44 5.11 6.76 -5.97
C ASP A 44 5.23 8.21 -5.49
N HIS A 45 4.10 8.91 -5.32
CA HIS A 45 4.03 10.30 -4.90
C HIS A 45 4.14 10.51 -3.38
N ILE A 46 4.03 9.45 -2.55
CA ILE A 46 4.20 9.54 -1.09
C ILE A 46 5.57 8.98 -0.70
N PRO A 47 6.54 9.83 -0.28
CA PRO A 47 7.87 9.39 0.07
C PRO A 47 7.87 8.33 1.18
N GLY A 48 8.56 7.23 0.93
CA GLY A 48 8.72 6.18 1.94
C GLY A 48 7.60 5.13 1.95
N TYR A 49 6.64 5.20 1.05
CA TYR A 49 5.64 4.16 0.83
C TYR A 49 5.61 3.77 -0.65
N THR A 50 5.26 2.53 -0.95
CA THR A 50 5.35 1.95 -2.30
C THR A 50 4.04 1.35 -2.79
N GLY A 51 3.10 1.06 -1.88
CA GLY A 51 1.81 0.48 -2.23
C GLY A 51 0.72 0.89 -1.25
N LEU A 52 -0.50 0.98 -1.78
CA LEU A 52 -1.73 1.12 -1.02
C LEU A 52 -2.40 -0.25 -0.92
N TYR A 53 -2.77 -0.64 0.29
CA TYR A 53 -3.49 -1.87 0.59
C TYR A 53 -4.84 -1.54 1.21
N GLN A 54 -5.87 -2.32 0.87
CA GLN A 54 -7.13 -2.36 1.59
C GLN A 54 -7.15 -3.59 2.49
N CYS A 55 -7.58 -3.42 3.72
CA CYS A 55 -7.68 -4.47 4.72
C CYS A 55 -9.13 -4.55 5.19
N PHE A 56 -9.64 -5.76 5.41
CA PHE A 56 -11.02 -6.01 5.83
C PHE A 56 -11.05 -6.48 7.27
N ASP A 57 -11.81 -5.79 8.13
CA ASP A 57 -12.06 -6.28 9.49
C ASP A 57 -13.13 -7.39 9.51
N GLU A 58 -13.35 -8.01 10.67
CA GLU A 58 -14.39 -9.05 10.86
C GLU A 58 -15.82 -8.58 10.50
N LYS A 59 -16.04 -7.26 10.43
CA LYS A 59 -17.32 -6.64 10.05
C LYS A 59 -17.34 -6.21 8.59
N ASN A 60 -16.33 -6.61 7.81
CA ASN A 60 -16.11 -6.27 6.42
C ASN A 60 -15.96 -4.75 6.17
N ASN A 61 -15.52 -3.99 7.19
CA ASN A 61 -15.17 -2.59 7.04
C ASN A 61 -13.79 -2.49 6.40
N LYS A 62 -13.69 -1.64 5.38
CA LYS A 62 -12.45 -1.38 4.66
C LYS A 62 -11.60 -0.36 5.41
N THR A 63 -10.35 -0.72 5.67
CA THR A 63 -9.32 0.21 6.14
C THR A 63 -8.17 0.23 5.14
N TYR A 64 -7.68 1.42 4.79
CA TYR A 64 -6.55 1.55 3.87
C TYR A 64 -5.23 1.74 4.62
N TYR A 65 -4.17 1.10 4.13
CA TYR A 65 -2.82 1.26 4.63
C TYR A 65 -1.84 1.55 3.50
N LEU A 66 -0.98 2.52 3.72
CA LEU A 66 0.22 2.72 2.93
C LEU A 66 1.32 1.84 3.47
N VAL A 67 1.97 1.07 2.60
CA VAL A 67 3.00 0.10 2.98
C VAL A 67 4.31 0.43 2.29
N ASN A 68 5.39 0.41 3.06
CA ASN A 68 6.76 0.37 2.57
C ASN A 68 7.14 -1.09 2.39
N GLU A 69 6.84 -1.62 1.20
CA GLU A 69 7.45 -2.86 0.75
C GLU A 69 8.94 -2.56 0.53
N ASP A 70 9.80 -3.54 0.84
CA ASP A 70 11.24 -3.39 0.65
C ASP A 70 11.53 -2.75 -0.72
N LYS A 71 12.16 -1.58 -0.70
CA LYS A 71 12.39 -0.75 -1.90
C LYS A 71 13.07 -1.55 -3.02
N ASN A 72 13.85 -2.57 -2.68
CA ASN A 72 14.47 -3.45 -3.67
C ASN A 72 13.44 -4.32 -4.39
N LEU A 73 12.47 -4.86 -3.64
CA LEU A 73 11.38 -5.69 -4.16
C LEU A 73 10.41 -4.85 -5.00
N PHE A 74 10.11 -3.62 -4.58
CA PHE A 74 9.34 -2.68 -5.37
C PHE A 74 10.04 -2.27 -6.67
N ARG A 75 11.32 -1.88 -6.62
CA ARG A 75 12.10 -1.51 -7.82
C ARG A 75 12.17 -2.67 -8.82
N MET A 76 12.36 -3.89 -8.33
CA MET A 76 12.37 -5.09 -9.17
C MET A 76 11.00 -5.34 -9.81
N ARG A 77 9.90 -5.24 -9.05
CA ARG A 77 8.54 -5.38 -9.59
C ARG A 77 8.20 -4.31 -10.61
N ARG A 78 8.56 -3.05 -10.35
CA ARG A 78 8.34 -1.94 -11.29
C ARG A 78 9.20 -2.06 -12.54
N LYS A 79 10.44 -2.52 -12.41
CA LYS A 79 11.29 -2.83 -13.57
C LYS A 79 10.67 -3.93 -14.43
N ASN A 80 10.31 -5.08 -13.84
CA ASN A 80 9.63 -6.16 -14.56
C ASN A 80 8.29 -5.69 -15.15
N PHE A 81 7.58 -4.84 -14.40
CA PHE A 81 6.55 -3.90 -14.81
C PHE A 81 6.73 -3.38 -16.24
N LEU A 82 7.67 -2.44 -16.30
CA LEU A 82 8.02 -1.63 -17.47
C LEU A 82 8.58 -2.49 -18.60
N ASP A 83 9.44 -3.46 -18.27
CA ASP A 83 10.02 -4.41 -19.23
C ASP A 83 8.91 -5.23 -19.93
N ASN A 84 7.90 -5.70 -19.18
CA ASN A 84 6.80 -6.50 -19.74
C ASN A 84 5.84 -5.70 -20.64
N ILE A 85 5.74 -4.37 -20.44
CA ILE A 85 4.95 -3.50 -21.32
C ILE A 85 5.81 -2.89 -22.46
N GLY A 86 7.05 -3.34 -22.62
CA GLY A 86 7.96 -2.91 -23.69
C GLY A 86 8.60 -1.53 -23.48
N TYR A 87 8.58 -1.01 -22.26
CA TYR A 87 9.20 0.26 -21.90
C TYR A 87 10.67 0.03 -21.52
N THR A 88 11.51 -0.17 -22.53
CA THR A 88 12.98 -0.08 -22.40
C THR A 88 13.39 1.37 -22.62
N ASP A 89 13.96 2.01 -21.59
CA ASP A 89 14.74 3.24 -21.74
C ASP A 89 16.03 2.95 -22.55
#